data_AF-A0A7C3REP8-F1
#
_entry.id   AF-A0A7C3REP8-F1
#
_cell.length_a   1.000
_cell.length_b   1.000
_cell.length_c   1.000
_cell.angle_alpha   90.00
_cell.angle_beta   90.00
_cell.angle_gamma   90.00
#
_symmetry.space_group_name_H-M   'P 1'
#
loop_
_entity.id
_entity.type
_entity.pdbx_description
1 polymer ?
#
loop_
_entity_poly.entity_id
_entity_poly.type
_entity_poly.pdbx_seq_one_letter_code
_entity_poly.pdbx_strand_id
1 'polypeptide(L)'
;MTKKVCLYCGEDDDRVPKLLVRDHIFGRNLSKEWVWCCLNCHAKKTYYQNKFPVVIRRKSKNKLTKYLYGLISGLATRKLIDERIIELCLYISQELKERDLIE
;
A
#
# COMPACT_ATOMS: atom_id res chain seq x y z
N MET A 1 -13.82 -16.54 -10.07
CA MET A 1 -12.50 -15.87 -10.10
C MET A 1 -12.50 -14.76 -9.06
N THR A 2 -11.52 -14.72 -8.15
CA THR A 2 -11.35 -13.59 -7.22
C THR A 2 -11.01 -12.34 -8.03
N LYS A 3 -11.88 -11.31 -7.95
CA LYS A 3 -11.66 -10.02 -8.62
C LYS A 3 -10.32 -9.44 -8.16
N LYS A 4 -9.51 -8.94 -9.09
CA LYS A 4 -8.28 -8.23 -8.72
C LYS A 4 -8.70 -6.85 -8.23
N VAL A 5 -8.42 -6.56 -6.97
CA VAL A 5 -8.77 -5.29 -6.33
C VAL A 5 -7.57 -4.79 -5.55
N CYS A 6 -7.25 -3.50 -5.65
CA CYS A 6 -6.24 -2.87 -4.84
C CYS A 6 -6.66 -2.92 -3.36
N LEU A 7 -5.83 -3.55 -2.53
CA LEU A 7 -6.09 -3.67 -1.09
C LEU A 7 -6.29 -2.30 -0.40
N TYR A 8 -5.66 -1.24 -0.90
CA TYR A 8 -5.59 0.05 -0.21
C TYR A 8 -6.67 1.05 -0.62
N CYS A 9 -7.15 1.00 -1.86
CA CYS A 9 -8.09 2.01 -2.36
C CYS A 9 -9.29 1.42 -3.12
N GLY A 10 -9.43 0.09 -3.17
CA GLY A 10 -10.55 -0.55 -3.86
C GLY A 10 -10.50 -0.50 -5.38
N GLU A 11 -9.46 0.08 -5.98
CA GLU A 11 -9.30 0.12 -7.45
C GLU A 11 -9.37 -1.28 -8.05
N ASP A 12 -10.27 -1.45 -9.01
CA ASP A 12 -10.61 -2.74 -9.59
C ASP A 12 -10.85 -2.68 -11.10
N ASP A 13 -10.48 -1.57 -11.75
CA ASP A 13 -10.57 -1.41 -13.20
C ASP A 13 -9.63 -2.39 -13.92
N ASP A 14 -10.22 -3.47 -14.41
CA ASP A 14 -9.56 -4.52 -15.16
C ASP A 14 -9.42 -4.19 -16.66
N ARG A 15 -10.03 -3.10 -17.12
CA ARG A 15 -9.92 -2.60 -18.51
C ARG A 15 -8.55 -2.00 -18.78
N VAL A 16 -7.86 -1.51 -17.73
CA VAL A 16 -6.50 -0.97 -17.82
C VAL A 16 -5.49 -2.10 -17.57
N PRO A 17 -4.79 -2.59 -18.62
CA PRO A 17 -3.82 -3.66 -18.44
C PRO A 17 -2.70 -3.21 -17.50
N LYS A 18 -2.32 -4.08 -16.55
CA LYS A 18 -1.25 -3.85 -15.57
C LYS A 18 -1.52 -2.71 -14.58
N LEU A 19 -2.75 -2.24 -14.43
CA LEU A 19 -3.12 -1.29 -13.37
C LEU A 19 -2.84 -1.84 -11.97
N LEU A 20 -3.09 -3.14 -11.78
CA LEU A 20 -2.85 -3.86 -10.54
C LEU A 20 -1.57 -4.70 -10.63
N VAL A 21 -0.69 -4.50 -9.65
CA VAL A 21 0.57 -5.23 -9.48
C VAL A 21 0.55 -6.04 -8.18
N ARG A 22 1.35 -7.11 -8.14
CA ARG A 22 1.57 -7.87 -6.91
C ARG A 22 2.59 -7.14 -6.04
N ASP A 23 2.26 -6.93 -4.78
CA ASP A 23 3.10 -6.22 -3.83
C ASP A 23 3.23 -7.00 -2.50
N HIS A 24 4.38 -6.90 -1.86
CA HIS A 24 4.65 -7.56 -0.57
C HIS A 24 4.63 -6.51 0.53
N ILE A 25 3.75 -6.66 1.54
CA ILE A 25 3.57 -5.69 2.63
C ILE A 25 4.90 -5.35 3.32
N PHE A 26 5.63 -6.36 3.77
CA PHE A 26 6.91 -6.23 4.46
C PHE A 26 8.13 -6.37 3.55
N GLY A 27 7.92 -6.35 2.23
CA GLY A 27 8.95 -6.66 1.24
C GLY A 27 9.18 -8.16 1.05
N ARG A 28 9.65 -8.51 -0.15
CA ARG A 28 9.79 -9.90 -0.63
C ARG A 28 10.68 -10.80 0.23
N ASN A 29 11.61 -10.22 0.97
CA ASN A 29 12.56 -10.97 1.80
C ASN A 29 11.97 -11.42 3.14
N LEU A 30 10.86 -10.82 3.58
CA LEU A 30 10.25 -11.09 4.90
C LEU A 30 8.91 -11.79 4.83
N SER A 31 8.21 -11.72 3.70
CA SER A 31 7.00 -12.49 3.48
C SER A 31 6.92 -12.95 2.03
N LYS A 32 6.39 -14.17 1.83
CA LYS A 32 6.02 -14.71 0.52
C LYS A 32 4.60 -14.33 0.12
N GLU A 33 3.81 -13.84 1.06
CA GLU A 33 2.47 -13.37 0.81
C GLU A 33 2.51 -12.06 0.04
N TRP A 34 1.61 -11.94 -0.91
CA TRP A 34 1.47 -10.78 -1.75
C TRP A 34 0.00 -10.38 -1.83
N VAL A 35 -0.21 -9.09 -2.08
CA VAL A 35 -1.53 -8.49 -2.24
C VAL A 35 -1.58 -7.78 -3.59
N TRP A 36 -2.79 -7.55 -4.10
CA TRP A 36 -2.97 -6.70 -5.28
C TRP A 36 -2.93 -5.23 -4.86
N CYS A 37 -2.21 -4.42 -5.62
CA CYS A 37 -2.03 -3.00 -5.36
C CYS A 37 -2.04 -2.24 -6.68
N CYS A 38 -2.77 -1.13 -6.77
CA CYS A 38 -2.73 -0.29 -7.97
C CYS A 38 -1.40 0.47 -8.06
N LEU A 39 -1.02 0.87 -9.28
CA LEU A 39 0.24 1.57 -9.51
C LEU A 39 0.40 2.84 -8.66
N ASN A 40 -0.68 3.56 -8.37
CA ASN A 40 -0.65 4.76 -7.54
C ASN A 40 -0.34 4.43 -6.06
N CYS A 41 -1.06 3.49 -5.47
CA CYS A 41 -0.80 3.03 -4.09
C CYS A 41 0.58 2.38 -3.97
N HIS A 42 1.00 1.63 -4.99
CA HIS A 42 2.32 1.04 -5.05
C HIS A 42 3.42 2.12 -5.11
N ALA A 43 3.24 3.18 -5.90
CA ALA A 43 4.16 4.31 -5.96
C ALA A 43 4.29 5.02 -4.60
N LYS A 44 3.16 5.31 -3.93
CA LYS A 44 3.16 5.93 -2.58
C LYS A 44 3.95 5.10 -1.57
N LYS A 45 3.71 3.78 -1.54
CA LYS A 45 4.42 2.88 -0.62
C LYS A 45 5.90 2.75 -0.96
N THR A 46 6.24 2.59 -2.24
CA THR A 46 7.63 2.41 -2.68
C THR A 46 8.44 3.69 -2.62
N TYR A 47 7.82 4.87 -2.52
CA TYR A 47 8.53 6.16 -2.38
C TYR A 47 9.59 6.13 -1.27
N TYR A 48 9.22 5.70 -0.05
CA TYR A 48 10.17 5.60 1.06
C TYR A 48 11.15 4.45 0.90
N GLN A 49 10.69 3.32 0.33
CA GLN A 49 11.55 2.18 0.05
C GLN A 49 12.66 2.55 -0.93
N ASN A 50 12.36 3.33 -1.96
CA ASN A 50 13.28 3.73 -3.03
C ASN A 50 14.39 4.67 -2.55
N LYS A 51 14.27 5.25 -1.35
CA LYS A 51 15.36 6.00 -0.70
C LYS A 51 16.50 5.09 -0.24
N PHE A 52 16.28 3.77 -0.19
CA PHE A 52 17.31 2.79 0.15
C PHE A 52 18.06 2.31 -1.10
N PRO A 53 19.39 2.11 -1.02
CA PRO A 53 20.20 1.54 -2.09
C PRO A 53 19.65 0.21 -2.62
N VAL A 54 19.74 -0.03 -3.94
CA VAL A 54 19.22 -1.24 -4.61
C VAL A 54 19.74 -2.53 -3.96
N VAL A 55 20.99 -2.54 -3.49
CA VAL A 55 21.62 -3.68 -2.82
C VAL A 55 20.85 -4.08 -1.55
N ILE A 56 20.40 -3.09 -0.78
CA ILE A 56 19.57 -3.29 0.42
C ILE A 56 18.21 -3.90 0.05
N ARG A 57 17.60 -3.40 -1.04
CA ARG A 57 16.24 -3.78 -1.47
C ARG A 57 16.14 -5.17 -2.10
N ARG A 58 17.16 -5.60 -2.85
CA ARG A 58 17.06 -6.80 -3.71
C ARG A 58 17.89 -8.00 -3.24
N LYS A 59 19.07 -7.79 -2.67
CA LYS A 59 20.08 -8.86 -2.50
C LYS A 59 20.86 -8.81 -1.19
N SER A 60 20.44 -8.02 -0.19
CA SER A 60 21.20 -7.94 1.04
C SER A 60 21.25 -9.30 1.76
N LYS A 61 22.46 -9.80 2.01
CA LYS A 61 22.70 -10.97 2.85
C LYS A 61 22.70 -10.62 4.35
N ASN A 62 22.85 -9.34 4.67
CA ASN A 62 22.90 -8.85 6.04
C ASN A 62 21.49 -8.83 6.66
N LYS A 63 21.33 -9.48 7.83
CA LYS A 63 20.04 -9.56 8.54
C LYS A 63 19.52 -8.18 8.97
N LEU A 64 20.37 -7.32 9.55
CA LEU A 64 19.99 -5.97 9.99
C LEU A 64 19.44 -5.13 8.83
N THR A 65 20.09 -5.21 7.67
CA THR A 65 19.63 -4.54 6.45
C THR A 65 18.26 -5.05 5.97
N LYS A 66 18.01 -6.37 6.06
CA LYS A 66 16.69 -6.94 5.74
C LYS A 66 15.62 -6.45 6.71
N TYR A 67 15.91 -6.40 8.00
CA TYR A 67 14.98 -5.87 9.01
C TYR A 67 14.70 -4.39 8.78
N LEU A 68 15.71 -3.58 8.53
CA LEU A 68 15.55 -2.16 8.23
C LEU A 68 14.65 -1.93 7.00
N TYR A 69 14.89 -2.68 5.93
CA TYR A 69 14.05 -2.61 4.73
C TYR A 69 12.62 -3.08 4.99
N GLY A 70 12.45 -4.10 5.82
CA GLY A 70 11.14 -4.58 6.28
C GLY A 70 10.36 -3.54 7.05
N LEU A 71 11.02 -2.93 8.03
CA LEU A 71 10.45 -1.90 8.88
C LEU A 71 9.97 -0.70 8.05
N ILE A 72 10.81 -0.17 7.15
CA ILE A 72 10.38 0.95 6.29
C ILE A 72 9.23 0.53 5.36
N SER A 73 9.23 -0.71 4.85
CA SER A 73 8.14 -1.22 4.00
C SER A 73 6.82 -1.32 4.76
N GLY A 74 6.88 -1.78 6.02
CA GLY A 74 5.74 -1.85 6.93
C GLY A 74 5.23 -0.45 7.30
N LEU A 75 6.11 0.47 7.69
CA LEU A 75 5.75 1.84 8.03
C LEU A 75 5.14 2.60 6.84
N ALA A 76 5.69 2.42 5.64
CA ALA A 76 5.13 3.02 4.42
C ALA A 76 3.73 2.44 4.11
N THR A 77 3.53 1.14 4.34
CA THR A 77 2.21 0.51 4.22
C THR A 77 1.24 1.07 5.26
N ARG A 78 1.67 1.18 6.52
CA ARG A 78 0.86 1.68 7.62
C ARG A 78 0.40 3.12 7.34
N LYS A 79 1.32 3.99 6.92
CA LYS A 79 1.01 5.36 6.52
C LYS A 79 -0.06 5.42 5.44
N LEU A 80 0.03 4.57 4.41
CA LEU A 80 -0.98 4.52 3.35
C LEU A 80 -2.35 4.07 3.88
N ILE A 81 -2.39 3.10 4.80
CA ILE A 81 -3.64 2.66 5.43
C ILE A 81 -4.23 3.78 6.27
N ASP A 82 -3.42 4.45 7.10
CA ASP A 82 -3.88 5.55 7.95
C ASP A 82 -4.44 6.72 7.10
N GLU A 83 -3.77 7.10 6.01
CA GLU A 83 -4.28 8.09 5.04
C GLU A 83 -5.67 7.72 4.50
N ARG A 84 -5.87 6.44 4.15
CA ARG A 84 -7.15 5.95 3.58
C ARG A 84 -8.27 5.88 4.61
N ILE A 85 -7.95 5.52 5.85
CA ILE A 85 -8.92 5.54 6.95
C ILE A 85 -9.38 6.98 7.20
N ILE A 86 -8.44 7.94 7.22
CA ILE A 86 -8.77 9.36 7.39
C ILE A 86 -9.67 9.86 6.25
N GLU A 87 -9.32 9.57 5.00
CA GLU A 87 -10.15 9.93 3.82
C GLU A 87 -11.57 9.35 3.93
N LEU A 88 -11.70 8.08 4.34
CA LEU A 88 -13.00 7.44 4.54
C LEU A 88 -13.82 8.12 5.66
N CYS A 89 -13.20 8.43 6.80
CA CYS A 89 -13.86 9.13 7.89
C CYS A 89 -14.38 10.51 7.47
N LEU A 90 -13.57 11.26 6.70
CA LEU A 90 -13.97 12.57 6.18
C LEU A 90 -15.11 12.45 5.17
N TYR A 91 -15.06 11.46 4.27
CA TYR A 91 -16.14 11.18 3.32
C TYR A 91 -17.45 10.86 4.04
N ILE A 92 -17.41 9.95 5.03
CA ILE A 92 -18.59 9.59 5.84
C ILE A 92 -19.13 10.82 6.57
N SER A 93 -18.27 11.64 7.16
CA SER A 93 -18.69 12.87 7.84
C SER A 93 -19.41 13.83 6.90
N GLN A 94 -18.95 13.96 5.65
CA GLN A 94 -19.58 14.79 4.63
C GLN A 94 -20.96 14.23 4.22
N GLU A 95 -21.05 12.92 3.97
CA GLU A 95 -22.31 12.24 3.63
C GLU A 95 -23.37 12.38 4.73
N LEU A 96 -22.95 12.34 6.00
CA LEU A 96 -23.85 12.55 7.13
C LEU A 96 -24.40 13.99 7.18
N LYS A 97 -23.57 15.00 6.86
CA LYS A 97 -23.99 16.40 6.77
C LYS A 97 -24.96 16.63 5.61
N GLU A 98 -24.67 16.07 4.43
CA GLU A 98 -25.52 16.21 3.24
C GLU A 98 -26.90 15.55 3.39
N ARG A 99 -27.03 14.62 4.35
CA ARG A 99 -28.28 13.94 4.70
C ARG A 99 -28.96 14.51 5.94
N ASP A 100 -28.48 15.65 6.45
CA ASP A 100 -28.97 16.31 7.66
C ASP A 100 -29.00 15.39 8.90
N LEU A 101 -28.07 14.43 8.99
CA LEU A 101 -27.98 13.48 10.11
C LEU A 101 -27.08 13.98 11.25
N ILE A 102 -26.19 14.93 10.96
CA ILE A 102 -25.31 15.64 11.91
C ILE A 102 -25.16 17.10 11.47
N GLU A 103 -24.73 17.97 12.39
CA GLU A 103 -24.40 19.39 12.12
C GLU A 103 -23.02 19.58 11.46
#